data_AF-L1NSB8-F1
#
_entry.id   AF-L1NSB8-F1
#
_cell.length_a   1.000
_cell.length_b   1.000
_cell.length_c   1.000
_cell.angle_alpha   90.00
_cell.angle_beta   90.00
_cell.angle_gamma   90.00
#
_symmetry.space_group_name_H-M   'P 1'
#
loop_
_entity.id
_entity.type
_entity.pdbx_description
1 polymer ?
#
loop_
_entity_poly.entity_id
_entity_poly.type
_entity_poly.pdbx_seq_one_letter_code
_entity_poly.pdbx_strand_id
1 'polypeptide(L)'
;MTHLYDIPDYTLDELYDYYNRVIDHAESLKPAIHPRTRFQVENALRDYRKFGSGELDIDLGTKRWFRVMSHLVEEVGDLDEGQTAYILALAEIGHAAAHLGHLNTALSRGGRTEADVKYEALNRAYVGFGFKCAETYLDLVPPPSADSAAAAAGRTFGVRALGAV
;
A
#
# COMPACT_ATOMS: atom_id res chain seq x y z
N MET A 1 13.44 -21.66 0.03
CA MET A 1 12.11 -21.03 -0.03
C MET A 1 11.84 -20.46 1.34
N THR A 2 11.62 -19.15 1.46
CA THR A 2 11.21 -18.48 2.70
C THR A 2 9.69 -18.60 2.85
N HIS A 3 9.19 -19.07 3.99
CA HIS A 3 7.76 -19.18 4.26
C HIS A 3 7.16 -17.82 4.55
N LEU A 4 5.85 -17.60 4.33
CA LEU A 4 5.19 -16.31 4.58
C LEU A 4 5.45 -15.78 6.00
N TYR A 5 5.43 -16.66 7.00
CA TYR A 5 5.68 -16.34 8.41
C TYR A 5 7.16 -16.20 8.80
N ASP A 6 8.11 -16.44 7.88
CA ASP A 6 9.52 -16.15 8.11
C ASP A 6 9.75 -14.64 7.92
N ILE A 7 9.64 -13.89 9.01
CA ILE A 7 9.82 -12.43 9.02
C ILE A 7 11.22 -12.11 9.58
N PRO A 8 12.12 -11.55 8.76
CA PRO A 8 13.40 -11.05 9.24
C PRO A 8 13.23 -10.00 10.34
N ASP A 9 14.25 -9.88 11.20
CA ASP A 9 14.32 -8.75 12.11
C ASP A 9 14.80 -7.51 11.34
N TYR A 10 13.86 -6.64 10.97
CA TYR A 10 14.13 -5.43 10.19
C TYR A 10 14.46 -4.26 11.11
N THR A 11 15.47 -3.48 10.78
CA THR A 11 15.66 -2.13 11.34
C THR A 11 14.52 -1.19 10.93
N LEU A 12 14.39 -0.02 11.59
CA LEU A 12 13.37 0.95 11.22
C LEU A 12 13.55 1.46 9.78
N ASP A 13 14.79 1.76 9.41
CA ASP A 13 15.13 2.24 8.06
C ASP A 13 14.78 1.20 7.00
N GLU A 14 15.10 -0.08 7.24
CA GLU A 14 14.73 -1.17 6.34
C GLU A 14 13.20 -1.31 6.18
N LEU A 15 12.42 -1.07 7.24
CA LEU A 15 10.96 -1.07 7.14
C LEU A 15 10.43 0.10 6.32
N TYR A 16 11.04 1.28 6.40
CA TYR A 16 10.66 2.42 5.56
C TYR A 16 11.10 2.25 4.09
N ASP A 17 12.28 1.67 3.86
CA ASP A 17 12.70 1.28 2.51
C ASP A 17 11.74 0.25 1.93
N TYR A 18 11.34 -0.75 2.73
CA TYR A 18 10.37 -1.75 2.32
C TYR A 18 9.00 -1.11 2.01
N TYR A 19 8.51 -0.23 2.89
CA TYR A 19 7.28 0.53 2.66
C TYR A 19 7.29 1.25 1.31
N ASN A 20 8.36 1.99 1.02
CA ASN A 20 8.48 2.74 -0.22
C ASN A 20 8.53 1.82 -1.45
N ARG A 21 9.32 0.74 -1.41
CA ARG A 21 9.40 -0.23 -2.52
C ARG A 21 8.05 -0.88 -2.84
N VAL A 22 7.28 -1.26 -1.82
CA VAL A 22 5.97 -1.89 -2.02
C VAL A 22 4.97 -0.91 -2.62
N ILE A 23 5.01 0.37 -2.21
CA ILE A 23 4.18 1.41 -2.83
C ILE A 23 4.62 1.65 -4.27
N ASP A 24 5.92 1.72 -4.56
CA ASP A 24 6.43 1.86 -5.93
C ASP A 24 5.92 0.72 -6.82
N HIS A 25 5.95 -0.52 -6.31
CA HIS A 25 5.42 -1.68 -7.02
C HIS A 25 3.90 -1.55 -7.25
N ALA A 26 3.12 -1.23 -6.21
CA ALA A 26 1.69 -1.02 -6.36
C ALA A 26 1.37 0.09 -7.39
N GLU A 27 2.09 1.21 -7.35
CA GLU A 27 1.90 2.32 -8.30
C GLU A 27 2.22 1.92 -9.75
N SER A 28 3.20 1.03 -9.96
CA SER A 28 3.52 0.51 -11.30
C SER A 28 2.38 -0.31 -11.91
N LEU A 29 1.48 -0.84 -11.06
CA LEU A 29 0.33 -1.67 -11.44
C LEU A 29 -0.97 -0.87 -11.57
N LYS A 30 -0.94 0.46 -11.47
CA LYS A 30 -2.10 1.35 -11.72
C LYS A 30 -2.91 1.04 -12.99
N PRO A 31 -2.32 0.58 -14.12
CA PRO A 31 -3.10 0.18 -15.29
C PRO A 31 -4.10 -0.96 -15.04
N ALA A 32 -3.85 -1.82 -14.04
CA ALA A 32 -4.74 -2.93 -13.67
C ALA A 32 -5.96 -2.50 -12.84
N ILE A 33 -6.07 -1.22 -12.47
CA ILE A 33 -7.17 -0.70 -11.65
C ILE A 33 -8.52 -0.85 -12.33
N HIS A 34 -9.45 -1.50 -11.64
CA HIS A 34 -10.85 -1.54 -12.03
C HIS A 34 -11.47 -0.12 -12.04
N PRO A 35 -12.19 0.29 -13.11
CA PRO A 35 -12.71 1.65 -13.22
C PRO A 35 -13.55 2.12 -12.02
N ARG A 36 -14.35 1.23 -11.41
CA ARG A 36 -15.22 1.58 -10.27
C ARG A 36 -14.47 1.81 -8.95
N THR A 37 -13.23 1.33 -8.84
CA THR A 37 -12.41 1.46 -7.61
C THR A 37 -11.31 2.51 -7.75
N ARG A 38 -11.13 3.06 -8.96
CA ARG A 38 -10.03 3.97 -9.31
C ARG A 38 -9.86 5.13 -8.35
N PHE A 39 -10.95 5.82 -8.04
CA PHE A 39 -10.90 6.98 -7.14
C PHE A 39 -10.36 6.59 -5.76
N GLN A 40 -10.84 5.49 -5.19
CA GLN A 40 -10.44 5.02 -3.87
C GLN A 40 -8.98 4.55 -3.88
N VAL A 41 -8.57 3.81 -4.91
CA VAL A 41 -7.18 3.35 -5.08
C VAL A 41 -6.22 4.53 -5.21
N GLU A 42 -6.50 5.48 -6.09
CA GLU A 42 -5.62 6.64 -6.31
C GLU A 42 -5.52 7.53 -5.05
N ASN A 43 -6.63 7.70 -4.31
CA ASN A 43 -6.59 8.40 -3.03
C ASN A 43 -5.75 7.67 -1.98
N ALA A 44 -5.88 6.35 -1.88
CA ALA A 44 -5.09 5.57 -0.93
C ALA A 44 -3.59 5.64 -1.23
N LEU A 45 -3.18 5.49 -2.49
CA LEU A 45 -1.78 5.60 -2.89
C LEU A 45 -1.21 6.99 -2.56
N ARG A 46 -1.97 8.07 -2.81
CA ARG A 46 -1.55 9.42 -2.41
C ARG A 46 -1.41 9.54 -0.89
N ASP A 47 -2.35 9.02 -0.14
CA ASP A 47 -2.35 9.15 1.31
C ASP A 47 -1.30 8.25 1.98
N TYR A 48 -0.91 7.14 1.34
CA TYR A 48 0.30 6.37 1.68
C TYR A 48 1.56 7.21 1.49
N ARG A 49 1.71 7.93 0.37
CA ARG A 49 2.86 8.83 0.19
C ARG A 49 2.92 9.93 1.24
N LYS A 50 1.77 10.50 1.63
CA LYS A 50 1.70 11.47 2.72
C LYS A 50 2.10 10.88 4.07
N PHE A 51 1.73 9.62 4.34
CA PHE A 51 2.20 8.94 5.54
C PHE A 51 3.72 8.76 5.50
N GLY A 52 4.28 8.32 4.36
CA GLY A 52 5.72 8.19 4.15
C GLY A 52 6.49 9.51 4.30
N SER A 53 5.90 10.65 3.91
CA SER A 53 6.50 11.98 4.10
C SER A 53 6.26 12.59 5.49
N GLY A 54 5.48 11.93 6.35
CA GLY A 54 5.12 12.43 7.68
C GLY A 54 4.01 13.50 7.68
N GLU A 55 3.35 13.74 6.55
CA GLU A 55 2.22 14.68 6.41
C GLU A 55 0.91 14.13 6.96
N LEU A 56 0.80 12.81 7.15
CA LEU A 56 -0.42 12.15 7.57
C LEU A 56 -0.16 11.22 8.77
N ASP A 57 -0.95 11.40 9.82
CA ASP A 57 -0.82 10.66 11.08
C ASP A 57 -1.39 9.24 11.01
N ILE A 58 -0.87 8.41 11.91
CA ILE A 58 -1.08 6.97 12.10
C ILE A 58 -2.57 6.63 12.22
N ASP A 59 -3.34 7.44 12.95
CA ASP A 59 -4.75 7.14 13.27
C ASP A 59 -5.75 7.54 12.18
N LEU A 60 -5.42 8.51 11.32
CA LEU A 60 -6.37 9.07 10.34
C LEU A 60 -6.30 8.40 8.97
N GLY A 61 -5.14 7.92 8.54
CA GLY A 61 -4.99 7.29 7.22
C GLY A 61 -5.21 5.79 7.26
N THR A 62 -4.42 5.09 8.05
CA THR A 62 -4.16 3.65 7.87
C THR A 62 -5.37 2.76 8.18
N LYS A 63 -6.09 3.04 9.29
CA LYS A 63 -7.36 2.36 9.65
C LYS A 63 -8.47 2.60 8.64
N ARG A 64 -8.50 3.80 8.03
CA ARG A 64 -9.47 4.14 6.98
C ARG A 64 -9.20 3.32 5.72
N TRP A 65 -7.95 3.17 5.31
CA TRP A 65 -7.60 2.47 4.08
C TRP A 65 -7.86 0.98 4.14
N PHE A 66 -7.50 0.31 5.25
CA PHE A 66 -7.81 -1.11 5.42
C PHE A 66 -9.32 -1.36 5.25
N ARG A 67 -10.15 -0.64 6.00
CA ARG A 67 -11.62 -0.78 5.92
C ARG A 67 -12.15 -0.49 4.51
N VAL A 68 -11.74 0.61 3.89
CA VAL A 68 -12.21 1.01 2.56
C VAL A 68 -11.84 -0.06 1.52
N MET A 69 -10.61 -0.57 1.54
CA MET A 69 -10.16 -1.56 0.56
C MET A 69 -10.88 -2.90 0.74
N SER A 70 -11.05 -3.37 1.97
CA SER A 70 -11.79 -4.61 2.24
C SER A 70 -13.23 -4.56 1.71
N HIS A 71 -13.93 -3.44 1.90
CA HIS A 71 -15.29 -3.27 1.37
C HIS A 71 -15.34 -3.19 -0.16
N LEU A 72 -14.32 -2.63 -0.83
CA LEU A 72 -14.32 -2.60 -2.29
C LEU A 72 -14.30 -4.01 -2.89
N VAL A 73 -13.62 -4.98 -2.27
CA VAL A 73 -13.64 -6.37 -2.72
C VAL A 73 -15.04 -6.98 -2.58
N GLU A 74 -15.77 -6.63 -1.52
CA GLU A 74 -17.13 -7.12 -1.27
C GLU A 74 -18.18 -6.46 -2.19
N GLU A 75 -18.05 -5.16 -2.45
CA GLU A 75 -19.06 -4.35 -3.17
C GLU A 75 -18.86 -4.35 -4.70
N VAL A 76 -17.71 -4.82 -5.18
CA VAL A 76 -17.37 -4.88 -6.60
C VAL A 76 -17.35 -6.31 -7.07
N GLY A 77 -18.55 -6.83 -7.36
CA GLY A 77 -18.75 -8.21 -7.78
C GLY A 77 -18.22 -8.57 -9.17
N ASP A 78 -17.68 -7.61 -9.93
CA ASP A 78 -17.10 -7.79 -11.26
C ASP A 78 -15.56 -7.65 -11.30
N LEU A 79 -14.89 -7.68 -10.14
CA LEU A 79 -13.44 -7.76 -10.08
C LEU A 79 -12.96 -9.11 -10.61
N ASP A 80 -11.93 -9.09 -11.46
CA ASP A 80 -11.15 -10.29 -11.75
C ASP A 80 -10.19 -10.64 -10.58
N GLU A 81 -9.52 -11.78 -10.68
CA GLU A 81 -8.58 -12.24 -9.65
C GLU A 81 -7.43 -11.26 -9.41
N GLY A 82 -6.87 -10.67 -10.48
CA GLY A 82 -5.77 -9.72 -10.39
C GLY A 82 -6.20 -8.39 -9.77
N GLN A 83 -7.39 -7.91 -10.10
CA GLN A 83 -7.99 -6.71 -9.52
C GLN A 83 -8.34 -6.92 -8.05
N THR A 84 -8.85 -8.10 -7.70
CA THR A 84 -9.09 -8.50 -6.31
C THR A 84 -7.77 -8.52 -5.53
N ALA A 85 -6.75 -9.19 -6.08
CA ALA A 85 -5.43 -9.25 -5.46
C ALA A 85 -4.84 -7.85 -5.28
N TYR A 86 -4.98 -6.96 -6.27
CA TYR A 86 -4.48 -5.60 -6.16
C TYR A 86 -5.15 -4.80 -5.03
N ILE A 87 -6.47 -4.93 -4.86
CA ILE A 87 -7.17 -4.26 -3.74
C ILE A 87 -6.74 -4.85 -2.39
N LEU A 88 -6.59 -6.18 -2.29
CA LEU A 88 -6.10 -6.83 -1.07
C LEU A 88 -4.67 -6.40 -0.74
N ALA A 89 -3.79 -6.26 -1.75
CA ALA A 89 -2.45 -5.71 -1.56
C ALA A 89 -2.49 -4.31 -0.97
N LEU A 90 -3.36 -3.44 -1.49
CA LEU A 90 -3.53 -2.09 -0.94
C LEU A 90 -4.06 -2.10 0.49
N ALA A 91 -4.96 -3.04 0.83
CA ALA A 91 -5.42 -3.21 2.21
C ALA A 91 -4.25 -3.57 3.15
N GLU A 92 -3.41 -4.51 2.75
CA GLU A 92 -2.23 -4.95 3.51
C GLU A 92 -1.17 -3.84 3.66
N ILE A 93 -0.94 -3.03 2.62
CA ILE A 93 -0.09 -1.83 2.73
C ILE A 93 -0.63 -0.88 3.80
N GLY A 94 -1.95 -0.65 3.80
CA GLY A 94 -2.61 0.17 4.81
C GLY A 94 -2.47 -0.40 6.21
N HIS A 95 -2.62 -1.71 6.37
CA HIS A 95 -2.44 -2.42 7.63
C HIS A 95 -1.00 -2.33 8.16
N ALA A 96 -0.01 -2.61 7.31
CA ALA A 96 1.40 -2.51 7.65
C ALA A 96 1.81 -1.07 8.01
N ALA A 97 1.30 -0.07 7.28
CA ALA A 97 1.53 1.34 7.61
C ALA A 97 0.98 1.71 9.01
N ALA A 98 -0.17 1.14 9.41
CA ALA A 98 -0.71 1.35 10.77
C ALA A 98 0.27 0.85 11.83
N HIS A 99 0.80 -0.35 11.63
CA HIS A 99 1.79 -0.95 12.52
C HIS A 99 3.13 -0.20 12.51
N LEU A 100 3.53 0.40 11.38
CA LEU A 100 4.73 1.22 11.29
C LEU A 100 4.56 2.52 12.10
N GLY A 101 3.38 3.10 12.07
CA GLY A 101 3.04 4.22 12.94
C GLY A 101 3.02 3.85 14.43
N HIS A 102 2.43 2.71 14.78
CA HIS A 102 2.49 2.19 16.15
C HIS A 102 3.92 1.92 16.61
N LEU A 103 4.79 1.43 15.71
CA LEU A 103 6.22 1.23 15.97
C LEU A 103 6.91 2.56 16.28
N ASN A 104 6.69 3.61 15.48
CA ASN A 104 7.23 4.95 15.78
C ASN A 104 6.77 5.47 17.14
N THR A 105 5.49 5.27 17.45
CA THR A 105 4.93 5.63 18.76
C THR A 105 5.60 4.84 19.88
N ALA A 106 5.84 3.54 19.69
CA ALA A 106 6.53 2.69 20.65
C ALA A 106 7.98 3.16 20.88
N LEU A 107 8.72 3.41 19.80
CA LEU A 107 10.09 3.90 19.84
C LEU A 107 10.21 5.24 20.57
N SER A 108 9.25 6.14 20.40
CA SER A 108 9.25 7.43 21.13
C SER A 108 9.11 7.28 22.65
N ARG A 109 8.63 6.12 23.14
CA ARG A 109 8.58 5.81 24.59
C ARG A 109 9.92 5.34 25.13
N GLY A 110 10.89 4.98 24.28
CA GLY A 110 12.27 4.69 24.65
C GLY A 110 12.47 3.40 25.47
N GLY A 111 11.62 2.39 25.29
CA GLY A 111 11.82 1.07 25.94
C GLY A 111 11.81 1.12 27.48
N ARG A 112 11.08 2.09 28.08
CA ARG A 112 11.07 2.31 29.54
C ARG A 112 10.55 1.12 30.35
N THR A 113 9.75 0.25 29.72
CA THR A 113 9.19 -0.94 30.34
C THR A 113 9.39 -2.18 29.45
N GLU A 114 9.32 -3.37 30.05
CA GLU A 114 9.33 -4.64 29.29
C GLU A 114 8.17 -4.71 28.28
N ALA A 115 7.03 -4.10 28.62
CA ALA A 115 5.88 -4.00 27.72
C ALA A 115 6.20 -3.14 26.48
N ASP A 116 6.95 -2.05 26.63
CA ASP A 116 7.37 -1.21 25.50
C ASP A 116 8.28 -2.00 24.55
N VAL A 117 9.25 -2.74 25.09
CA VAL A 117 10.18 -3.57 24.29
C VAL A 117 9.42 -4.66 23.52
N LYS A 118 8.48 -5.35 24.17
CA LYS A 118 7.65 -6.38 23.51
C LYS A 118 6.73 -5.77 22.46
N TYR A 119 6.15 -4.59 22.73
CA TYR A 119 5.28 -3.90 21.79
C TYR A 119 6.04 -3.41 20.56
N GLU A 120 7.28 -2.94 20.72
CA GLU A 120 8.17 -2.61 19.61
C GLU A 120 8.44 -3.83 18.72
N ALA A 121 8.92 -4.94 19.31
CA ALA A 121 9.22 -6.17 18.58
C ALA A 121 7.99 -6.72 17.84
N LEU A 122 6.82 -6.68 18.49
CA LEU A 122 5.56 -7.11 17.89
C LEU A 122 5.18 -6.26 16.67
N ASN A 123 5.25 -4.93 16.77
CA ASN A 123 4.90 -4.07 15.64
C ASN A 123 5.92 -4.20 14.51
N ARG A 124 7.22 -4.32 14.81
CA ARG A 124 8.27 -4.58 13.80
C ARG A 124 7.95 -5.84 12.97
N ALA A 125 7.58 -6.93 13.64
CA ALA A 125 7.18 -8.16 12.97
C ALA A 125 5.89 -7.99 12.15
N TYR A 126 4.88 -7.30 12.67
CA TYR A 126 3.63 -7.06 11.94
C TYR A 126 3.81 -6.19 10.69
N VAL A 127 4.68 -5.18 10.73
CA VAL A 127 5.00 -4.38 9.55
C VAL A 127 5.62 -5.26 8.47
N GLY A 128 6.65 -6.04 8.83
CA GLY A 128 7.32 -6.94 7.88
C GLY A 128 6.38 -8.00 7.29
N PHE A 129 5.50 -8.57 8.12
CA PHE A 129 4.48 -9.53 7.68
C PHE A 129 3.48 -8.89 6.71
N GLY A 130 2.92 -7.73 7.05
CA GLY A 130 1.95 -7.04 6.20
C GLY A 130 2.52 -6.66 4.83
N PHE A 131 3.77 -6.17 4.77
CA PHE A 131 4.41 -5.89 3.49
C PHE A 131 4.65 -7.14 2.65
N LYS A 132 5.00 -8.26 3.27
CA LYS A 132 5.16 -9.53 2.56
C LYS A 132 3.84 -10.10 2.05
N CYS A 133 2.76 -9.94 2.80
CA CYS A 133 1.41 -10.23 2.33
C CYS A 133 1.06 -9.34 1.12
N ALA A 134 1.35 -8.04 1.19
CA ALA A 134 1.14 -7.12 0.07
C ALA A 134 1.92 -7.56 -1.18
N GLU A 135 3.21 -7.87 -1.08
CA GLU A 135 4.01 -8.39 -2.21
C GLU A 135 3.41 -9.67 -2.79
N THR A 136 3.00 -10.60 -1.93
CA THR A 136 2.38 -11.87 -2.36
C THR A 136 1.13 -11.61 -3.20
N TYR A 137 0.32 -10.61 -2.85
CA TYR A 137 -0.84 -10.23 -3.65
C TYR A 137 -0.46 -9.46 -4.92
N LEU A 138 0.53 -8.55 -4.86
CA LEU A 138 1.01 -7.81 -6.03
C LEU A 138 1.57 -8.74 -7.11
N ASP A 139 2.24 -9.82 -6.73
CA ASP A 139 2.76 -10.84 -7.64
C ASP A 139 1.68 -11.60 -8.42
N LEU A 140 0.42 -11.56 -7.95
CA LEU A 140 -0.74 -12.13 -8.64
C LEU A 140 -1.38 -11.14 -9.63
N VAL A 141 -0.99 -9.86 -9.59
CA VAL A 141 -1.53 -8.85 -10.49
C VAL A 141 -0.85 -9.00 -11.85
N PRO A 142 -1.60 -9.24 -12.94
CA PRO A 142 -1.00 -9.36 -14.26
C PRO A 142 -0.28 -8.06 -14.63
N PRO A 143 0.89 -8.15 -15.29
CA PRO A 143 1.59 -6.96 -15.74
C PRO A 143 0.72 -6.17 -16.72
N PRO A 144 0.87 -4.83 -16.78
CA PRO A 144 0.15 -4.01 -17.75
C PRO A 144 0.32 -4.57 -19.17
N SER A 145 -0.77 -4.85 -19.87
CA SER A 145 -0.68 -5.24 -21.28
C SER A 145 -0.11 -4.08 -22.10
N ALA A 146 0.60 -4.38 -23.20
CA ALA A 146 1.17 -3.36 -24.08
C ALA A 146 0.12 -2.33 -24.56
N ASP A 147 -1.14 -2.75 -24.71
CA ASP A 147 -2.27 -1.89 -25.10
C ASP A 147 -2.69 -0.92 -23.98
N SER A 148 -2.60 -1.34 -22.71
CA SER A 148 -2.89 -0.48 -21.55
C SER A 148 -1.85 0.63 -21.37
N ALA A 149 -0.57 0.34 -21.66
CA ALA A 149 0.51 1.30 -21.64
C ALA A 149 0.38 2.36 -22.75
N ALA A 150 -0.03 1.95 -23.96
CA ALA A 150 -0.29 2.84 -25.09
C ALA A 150 -1.48 3.77 -24.83
N ALA A 151 -2.55 3.29 -24.20
CA ALA A 151 -3.71 4.11 -23.84
C ALA A 151 -3.41 5.15 -22.75
N ALA A 152 -2.49 4.86 -21.82
CA ALA A 152 -2.02 5.82 -20.83
C ALA A 152 -1.14 6.92 -21.45
N ALA A 153 -0.26 6.55 -22.40
CA ALA A 153 0.56 7.49 -23.17
C ALA A 153 -0.27 8.36 -24.13
N GLY A 154 -1.35 7.83 -24.71
CA GLY A 154 -2.24 8.59 -25.60
C GLY A 154 -3.05 9.70 -24.90
N ARG A 155 -3.34 9.55 -23.59
CA ARG A 155 -4.06 10.57 -22.82
C ARG A 155 -3.18 11.75 -22.41
N THR A 156 -1.87 11.57 -22.29
CA THR A 156 -0.93 12.65 -21.95
C THR A 156 -0.70 13.61 -23.11
N PHE A 157 -0.89 13.18 -24.36
CA PHE A 157 -0.78 14.04 -25.55
C PHE A 157 -2.09 14.77 -25.94
N GLY A 158 -3.22 14.50 -25.27
CA GLY A 158 -4.55 15.01 -25.67
C GLY A 158 -4.98 16.38 -25.10
N VAL A 159 -4.16 17.07 -24.30
CA VAL A 159 -4.60 18.29 -23.55
C VAL A 159 -4.02 19.61 -24.11
N ARG A 160 -3.48 19.64 -25.33
CA ARG A 160 -3.05 20.90 -25.96
C ARG A 160 -3.64 21.09 -27.36
N ALA A 161 -4.91 21.46 -27.41
CA ALA A 161 -5.44 22.40 -28.41
C ALA A 161 -6.90 22.68 -28.08
N LEU A 162 -7.19 23.87 -27.55
CA LEU A 162 -8.42 24.64 -27.81
C LEU A 162 -8.37 25.91 -26.96
N GLY A 163 -8.13 27.05 -27.60
CA GLY A 163 -8.19 28.35 -26.93
C GLY A 163 -7.47 29.48 -27.66
N ALA A 164 -7.72 29.66 -28.95
CA ALA A 164 -7.45 30.93 -29.65
C ALA A 164 -8.33 31.04 -30.89
N VAL A 165 -9.56 31.55 -30.71
CA VAL A 165 -10.29 32.38 -31.68
C VAL A 165 -11.10 33.39 -30.89
#